data_AF-A0ABD3FI03-F1
#
_entry.id   AF-A0ABD3FI03-F1
#
_cell.length_a   1.000
_cell.length_b   1.000
_cell.length_c   1.000
_cell.angle_alpha   90.00
_cell.angle_beta   90.00
_cell.angle_gamma   90.00
#
_symmetry.space_group_name_H-M   'P 1'
#
loop_
_entity.id
_entity.type
_entity.pdbx_description
1 polymer ?
#
loop_
_entity_poly.entity_id
_entity_poly.type
_entity_poly.pdbx_seq_one_letter_code
_entity_poly.pdbx_strand_id
1 'polypeptide(L)'
;MVWCNGVNRQGNPCGSTRNLDKCGYCTHHRRQGLPKCQGAKVGTKSPCKKPAKEGSDFCCVAHEFPNEHIAPKVLDPLGFCLRDKVEADVVRYWRKKDVYNQEKLDLKTPYALDLDHIAEKQLFTTALSMTGLRNGDKDLDLATEYLRDEVVNKVQNLCLTRPDTNRIKGSAVYHFLDDWRTEHLAEKTFASYLLDEQRLDRDVTGRITRKMGRALKRSQRMLSDEGDTPVLERVSEHLQKIYVAMELKAPRKK
;
A
#
# COMPACT_ATOMS: atom_id res chain seq x y z
N MET A 1 -14.29 32.11 -27.05
CA MET A 1 -13.06 31.50 -26.52
C MET A 1 -13.44 30.80 -25.21
N VAL A 2 -13.21 29.49 -25.11
CA VAL A 2 -13.58 28.70 -23.91
C VAL A 2 -12.39 28.70 -22.95
N TRP A 3 -12.64 29.02 -21.70
CA TRP A 3 -11.65 29.05 -20.62
C TRP A 3 -11.77 27.81 -19.75
N CYS A 4 -10.68 27.46 -19.07
CA CYS A 4 -10.68 26.38 -18.10
C CYS A 4 -11.60 26.71 -16.91
N ASN A 5 -12.52 25.80 -16.60
CA ASN A 5 -13.47 25.89 -15.47
C ASN A 5 -12.80 25.72 -14.09
N GLY A 6 -11.52 25.35 -14.05
CA GLY A 6 -10.78 25.11 -12.82
C GLY A 6 -10.34 26.39 -12.09
N VAL A 7 -10.11 26.26 -10.79
CA VAL A 7 -9.56 27.31 -9.91
C VAL A 7 -8.25 26.86 -9.26
N ASN A 8 -7.35 27.81 -8.97
CA ASN A 8 -6.12 27.50 -8.24
C ASN A 8 -6.38 27.29 -6.73
N ARG A 9 -5.34 27.02 -5.94
CA ARG A 9 -5.46 26.79 -4.48
C ARG A 9 -6.00 28.00 -3.71
N GLN A 10 -5.87 29.20 -4.26
CA GLN A 10 -6.36 30.45 -3.69
C GLN A 10 -7.79 30.79 -4.15
N GLY A 11 -8.42 29.94 -4.98
CA GLY A 11 -9.76 30.16 -5.51
C GLY A 11 -9.82 31.02 -6.77
N ASN A 12 -8.67 31.42 -7.34
CA ASN A 12 -8.65 32.24 -8.55
C ASN A 12 -8.92 31.38 -9.80
N PRO A 13 -9.73 31.85 -10.78
CA PRO A 13 -9.98 31.15 -12.03
C PRO A 13 -8.72 30.85 -12.84
N CYS A 14 -8.72 29.73 -13.55
CA CYS A 14 -7.63 29.35 -14.43
C CYS A 14 -7.67 30.12 -15.76
N GLY A 15 -6.56 30.78 -16.10
CA GLY A 15 -6.40 31.48 -17.39
C GLY A 15 -6.12 30.59 -18.61
N SER A 16 -6.20 29.26 -18.50
CA SER A 16 -5.90 28.38 -19.64
C SER A 16 -7.07 28.31 -20.61
N THR A 17 -6.79 28.45 -21.90
CA THR A 17 -7.77 28.31 -23.00
C THR A 17 -7.45 27.13 -23.94
N ARG A 18 -6.41 26.34 -23.62
CA ARG A 18 -5.92 25.23 -24.43
C ARG A 18 -6.02 23.91 -23.67
N ASN A 19 -6.10 22.81 -24.42
CA ASN A 19 -6.13 21.43 -23.92
C ASN A 19 -7.21 21.20 -22.85
N LEU A 20 -8.41 21.71 -23.11
CA LEU A 20 -9.57 21.49 -22.26
C LEU A 20 -10.18 20.12 -22.57
N ASP A 21 -10.58 19.40 -21.52
CA ASP A 21 -11.35 18.18 -21.67
C ASP A 21 -12.83 18.47 -22.04
N LYS A 22 -13.62 17.40 -22.20
CA LYS A 22 -15.06 17.49 -22.52
C LYS A 22 -15.87 18.27 -21.47
N CYS A 23 -15.33 18.44 -20.26
CA CYS A 23 -15.95 19.15 -19.15
C CYS A 23 -15.44 20.59 -19.01
N GLY A 24 -14.56 21.05 -19.93
CA GLY A 24 -13.99 22.38 -19.93
C GLY A 24 -12.84 22.60 -18.94
N TYR A 25 -12.16 21.54 -18.48
CA TYR A 25 -11.01 21.65 -17.57
C TYR A 25 -9.69 21.39 -18.29
N CYS A 26 -8.67 22.19 -18.03
CA CYS A 26 -7.32 21.94 -18.56
C CYS A 26 -6.67 20.73 -17.87
N THR A 27 -5.56 20.23 -18.43
CA THR A 27 -4.80 19.09 -17.88
C THR A 27 -4.44 19.24 -16.39
N HIS A 28 -4.19 20.46 -15.91
CA HIS A 28 -3.90 20.73 -14.49
C HIS A 28 -5.13 20.74 -13.58
N HIS A 29 -6.32 21.03 -14.12
CA HIS A 29 -7.57 21.13 -13.35
C HIS A 29 -8.57 20.01 -13.68
N ARG A 30 -8.21 19.05 -14.53
CA ARG A 30 -9.04 17.90 -14.94
C ARG A 30 -9.75 17.24 -13.75
N ARG A 31 -9.04 17.08 -12.63
CA ARG A 31 -9.57 16.46 -11.41
C ARG A 31 -10.67 17.27 -10.71
N GLN A 32 -10.79 18.57 -10.96
CA GLN A 32 -11.86 19.41 -10.42
C GLN A 32 -13.20 19.19 -11.15
N GLY A 33 -13.14 18.70 -12.39
CA GLY A 33 -14.32 18.32 -13.17
C GLY A 33 -14.83 16.91 -12.88
N LEU A 34 -14.12 16.12 -12.08
CA LEU A 34 -14.54 14.76 -11.73
C LEU A 34 -15.66 14.80 -10.67
N PRO A 35 -16.65 13.89 -10.75
CA PRO A 35 -17.62 13.70 -9.67
C PRO A 35 -16.93 13.51 -8.32
N LYS A 36 -17.57 13.96 -7.25
CA LYS A 36 -17.05 13.70 -5.90
C LYS A 36 -17.39 12.26 -5.51
N CYS A 37 -16.49 11.65 -4.73
CA CYS A 37 -16.75 10.36 -4.11
C CYS A 37 -18.06 10.38 -3.31
N GLN A 38 -18.92 9.38 -3.55
CA GLN A 38 -20.19 9.23 -2.83
C GLN A 38 -20.03 8.58 -1.43
N GLY A 39 -18.83 8.11 -1.09
CA GLY A 39 -18.54 7.50 0.22
C GLY A 39 -18.40 8.51 1.37
N ALA A 40 -18.41 7.98 2.59
CA ALA A 40 -18.10 8.75 3.81
C ALA A 40 -16.67 8.50 4.27
N LYS A 41 -16.01 9.50 4.87
CA LYS A 41 -14.70 9.33 5.47
C LYS A 41 -14.73 8.18 6.50
N VAL A 42 -13.81 7.23 6.35
CA VAL A 42 -13.65 6.06 7.24
C VAL A 42 -13.77 6.46 8.72
N GLY A 43 -14.66 5.77 9.44
CA GLY A 43 -14.91 6.00 10.87
C GLY A 43 -15.77 7.23 11.19
N THR A 44 -16.33 7.91 10.19
CA THR A 44 -17.21 9.07 10.39
C THR A 44 -18.42 9.02 9.45
N LYS A 45 -19.42 9.86 9.70
CA LYS A 45 -20.54 10.11 8.77
C LYS A 45 -20.28 11.27 7.80
N SER A 46 -19.10 11.90 7.87
CA SER A 46 -18.79 13.06 7.01
C SER A 46 -18.51 12.61 5.58
N PRO A 47 -19.02 13.33 4.55
CA PRO A 47 -18.81 12.96 3.16
C PRO A 47 -17.33 13.03 2.78
N CYS A 48 -16.92 12.12 1.91
CA CYS A 48 -15.61 12.15 1.28
C CYS A 48 -15.51 13.37 0.36
N LYS A 49 -14.38 14.08 0.41
CA LYS A 49 -14.12 15.26 -0.43
C LYS A 49 -13.21 14.96 -1.62
N LYS A 50 -12.73 13.71 -1.76
CA LYS A 50 -11.87 13.30 -2.88
C LYS A 50 -12.73 13.15 -4.14
N PRO A 51 -12.16 13.44 -5.33
CA PRO A 51 -12.81 13.08 -6.58
C PRO A 51 -12.96 11.55 -6.66
N ALA A 52 -14.06 11.09 -7.23
CA ALA A 52 -14.27 9.70 -7.60
C ALA A 52 -13.30 9.30 -8.73
N LYS A 53 -13.05 7.99 -8.86
CA LYS A 53 -12.29 7.46 -10.00
C LYS A 53 -13.09 7.59 -11.28
N GLU A 54 -12.40 7.67 -12.40
CA GLU A 54 -13.05 7.69 -13.71
C GLU A 54 -13.79 6.37 -13.92
N GLY A 55 -15.12 6.43 -14.12
CA GLY A 55 -15.96 5.24 -14.27
C GLY A 55 -16.53 4.67 -12.96
N SER A 56 -16.24 5.27 -11.80
CA SER A 56 -16.79 4.85 -10.49
C SER A 56 -17.42 6.03 -9.74
N ASP A 57 -18.34 5.73 -8.83
CA ASP A 57 -18.90 6.68 -7.87
C ASP A 57 -17.99 6.93 -6.65
N PHE A 58 -16.90 6.17 -6.53
CA PHE A 58 -16.06 6.15 -5.34
C PHE A 58 -14.59 6.46 -5.67
N CYS A 59 -13.86 6.98 -4.68
CA CYS A 59 -12.44 7.31 -4.86
C CYS A 59 -11.47 6.18 -4.51
N CYS A 60 -11.94 5.15 -3.80
CA CYS A 60 -11.13 4.03 -3.32
C CYS A 60 -12.00 2.84 -2.89
N VAL A 61 -11.38 1.67 -2.79
CA VAL A 61 -11.95 0.40 -2.30
C VAL A 61 -12.68 0.57 -0.98
N ALA A 62 -12.11 1.32 -0.04
CA ALA A 62 -12.70 1.48 1.28
C ALA A 62 -14.05 2.21 1.26
N HIS A 63 -14.31 3.02 0.23
CA HIS A 63 -15.61 3.67 0.04
C HIS A 63 -16.54 2.87 -0.86
N GLU A 64 -16.02 2.16 -1.85
CA GLU A 64 -16.80 1.34 -2.79
C GLU A 64 -17.28 0.02 -2.17
N PHE A 65 -16.38 -0.65 -1.45
CA PHE A 65 -16.61 -1.94 -0.79
C PHE A 65 -16.30 -1.84 0.72
N PRO A 66 -17.02 -1.02 1.48
CA PRO A 66 -16.68 -0.73 2.88
C PRO A 66 -16.71 -1.97 3.78
N ASN A 67 -17.61 -2.92 3.51
CA ASN A 67 -17.74 -4.16 4.28
C ASN A 67 -16.63 -5.18 3.99
N GLU A 68 -15.89 -5.00 2.89
CA GLU A 68 -14.75 -5.85 2.53
C GLU A 68 -13.41 -5.21 2.90
N HIS A 69 -13.39 -3.94 3.32
CA HIS A 69 -12.12 -3.27 3.62
C HIS A 69 -11.63 -3.59 5.03
N ILE A 70 -10.54 -4.35 5.13
CA ILE A 70 -9.85 -4.61 6.38
C ILE A 70 -8.69 -3.61 6.54
N ALA A 71 -8.75 -2.79 7.59
CA ALA A 71 -7.76 -1.76 7.83
C ALA A 71 -6.41 -2.36 8.28
N PRO A 72 -5.25 -1.92 7.75
CA PRO A 72 -3.92 -2.43 8.11
C PRO A 72 -3.60 -2.46 9.61
N LYS A 73 -4.19 -1.53 10.37
CA LYS A 73 -4.00 -1.40 11.83
C LYS A 73 -4.43 -2.65 12.62
N VAL A 74 -5.26 -3.52 12.06
CA VAL A 74 -5.61 -4.80 12.73
C VAL A 74 -4.37 -5.68 12.93
N LEU A 75 -3.29 -5.45 12.18
CA LEU A 75 -2.02 -6.15 12.29
C LEU A 75 -0.97 -5.34 13.08
N ASP A 76 -1.37 -4.27 13.78
CA ASP A 76 -0.49 -3.60 14.76
C ASP A 76 -0.31 -4.50 16.00
N PRO A 77 0.88 -4.48 16.62
CA PRO A 77 1.07 -5.21 17.87
C PRO A 77 0.13 -4.71 18.96
N LEU A 78 -0.32 -5.63 19.81
CA LEU A 78 -1.18 -5.31 20.93
C LEU A 78 -0.35 -4.95 22.17
N GLY A 79 -0.60 -3.77 22.73
CA GLY A 79 -0.06 -3.37 24.03
C GLY A 79 1.39 -2.87 24.04
N PHE A 80 2.03 -2.64 22.88
CA PHE A 80 3.37 -2.06 22.83
C PHE A 80 3.67 -1.30 21.52
N CYS A 81 4.65 -0.40 21.57
CA CYS A 81 5.24 0.21 20.38
C CYS A 81 6.19 -0.79 19.70
N LEU A 82 5.91 -1.15 18.43
CA LEU A 82 6.70 -2.16 17.70
C LEU A 82 8.18 -1.82 17.65
N ARG A 83 8.49 -0.55 17.32
CA ARG A 83 9.85 -0.07 17.12
C ARG A 83 10.70 -0.25 18.37
N ASP A 84 10.18 0.16 19.52
CA ASP A 84 10.89 0.09 20.80
C ASP A 84 11.32 -1.34 21.13
N LYS A 85 10.53 -2.34 20.72
CA LYS A 85 10.84 -3.76 20.95
C LYS A 85 11.81 -4.37 19.96
N VAL A 86 11.80 -3.95 18.70
CA VAL A 86 12.49 -4.68 17.61
C VAL A 86 13.65 -3.91 16.97
N GLU A 87 13.85 -2.62 17.28
CA GLU A 87 14.84 -1.79 16.59
C GLU A 87 16.25 -2.39 16.64
N ALA A 88 16.73 -2.78 17.82
CA ALA A 88 18.07 -3.35 17.99
C ALA A 88 18.25 -4.66 17.18
N ASP A 89 17.21 -5.49 17.13
CA ASP A 89 17.22 -6.75 16.39
C ASP A 89 17.18 -6.52 14.88
N VAL A 90 16.39 -5.55 14.41
CA VAL A 90 16.34 -5.13 13.00
C VAL A 90 17.70 -4.56 12.57
N VAL A 91 18.31 -3.72 13.40
CA VAL A 91 19.65 -3.15 13.15
C VAL A 91 20.70 -4.26 13.08
N ARG A 92 20.64 -5.25 13.97
CA ARG A 92 21.55 -6.42 13.96
C ARG A 92 21.33 -7.28 12.72
N TYR A 93 20.08 -7.62 12.41
CA TYR A 93 19.70 -8.46 11.28
C TYR A 93 20.17 -7.88 9.94
N TRP A 94 19.99 -6.56 9.75
CA TRP A 94 20.41 -5.85 8.54
C TRP A 94 21.82 -5.24 8.61
N ARG A 95 22.61 -5.58 9.64
CA ARG A 95 24.01 -5.16 9.79
C ARG A 95 24.19 -3.64 9.68
N LYS A 96 23.30 -2.87 10.30
CA LYS A 96 23.29 -1.40 10.31
C LYS A 96 23.19 -0.76 8.91
N LYS A 97 22.54 -1.43 7.95
CA LYS A 97 22.32 -0.92 6.59
C LYS A 97 20.85 -0.73 6.27
N ASP A 98 20.54 0.35 5.54
CA ASP A 98 19.25 0.54 4.88
C ASP A 98 19.10 -0.49 3.74
N VAL A 99 18.03 -1.27 3.77
CA VAL A 99 17.84 -2.38 2.83
C VAL A 99 17.48 -1.93 1.41
N TYR A 100 16.99 -0.71 1.25
CA TYR A 100 16.55 -0.13 -0.03
C TYR A 100 17.57 0.83 -0.60
N ASN A 101 18.19 1.66 0.25
CA ASN A 101 19.17 2.66 -0.18
C ASN A 101 20.61 2.12 -0.12
N GLN A 102 20.84 1.00 0.58
CA GLN A 102 22.16 0.37 0.76
C GLN A 102 23.21 1.20 1.49
N GLU A 103 22.79 2.31 2.10
CA GLU A 103 23.61 3.16 2.93
C GLU A 103 23.65 2.70 4.39
N LYS A 104 24.58 3.25 5.17
CA LYS A 104 24.63 3.03 6.61
C LYS A 104 23.49 3.77 7.29
N LEU A 105 22.86 3.14 8.28
CA LEU A 105 21.80 3.75 9.06
C LEU A 105 22.33 4.91 9.92
N ASP A 106 21.67 6.07 9.84
CA ASP A 106 21.84 7.16 10.78
C ASP A 106 20.98 6.92 12.03
N LEU A 107 21.56 6.21 12.99
CA LEU A 107 20.93 5.90 14.28
C LEU A 107 21.05 7.02 15.31
N LYS A 108 21.76 8.11 14.98
CA LYS A 108 22.04 9.20 15.92
C LYS A 108 21.05 10.34 15.77
N THR A 109 20.61 10.61 14.54
CA THR A 109 19.68 11.69 14.25
C THR A 109 18.24 11.24 14.55
N PRO A 110 17.52 11.91 15.45
CA PRO A 110 16.12 11.61 15.72
C PRO A 110 15.29 11.70 14.43
N TYR A 111 14.37 10.74 14.23
CA TYR A 111 13.45 10.69 13.09
C TYR A 111 14.10 10.59 11.69
N ALA A 112 15.41 10.36 11.59
CA ALA A 112 16.08 10.16 10.30
C ALA A 112 15.69 8.82 9.62
N LEU A 113 15.11 7.90 10.39
CA LEU A 113 14.73 6.56 9.96
C LEU A 113 13.36 6.21 10.51
N ASP A 114 12.56 5.55 9.70
CA ASP A 114 11.32 4.89 10.08
C ASP A 114 11.51 3.37 10.16
N LEU A 115 10.74 2.74 11.04
CA LEU A 115 10.54 1.29 10.99
C LEU A 115 9.52 0.98 9.90
N ASP A 116 9.93 0.18 8.93
CA ASP A 116 9.16 -0.18 7.77
C ASP A 116 8.90 -1.70 7.71
N HIS A 117 7.71 -2.07 7.24
CA HIS A 117 7.33 -3.45 6.93
C HIS A 117 7.67 -3.76 5.48
N ILE A 118 8.68 -4.61 5.25
CA ILE A 118 9.16 -4.95 3.91
C ILE A 118 8.00 -5.41 3.02
N ALA A 119 7.26 -6.45 3.42
CA ALA A 119 5.93 -6.71 2.90
C ALA A 119 4.93 -5.91 3.73
N GLU A 120 4.28 -4.93 3.08
CA GLU A 120 3.32 -4.02 3.70
C GLU A 120 2.11 -4.75 4.29
N LYS A 121 1.64 -4.28 5.45
CA LYS A 121 0.43 -4.78 6.11
C LYS A 121 -0.79 -4.81 5.19
N GLN A 122 -0.87 -3.82 4.29
CA GLN A 122 -1.94 -3.67 3.29
C GLN A 122 -2.06 -4.89 2.35
N LEU A 123 -0.95 -5.59 2.07
CA LEU A 123 -0.98 -6.81 1.26
C LEU A 123 -1.72 -7.93 1.99
N PHE A 124 -1.45 -8.07 3.29
CA PHE A 124 -2.05 -9.09 4.14
C PHE A 124 -3.52 -8.80 4.41
N THR A 125 -3.88 -7.55 4.72
CA THR A 125 -5.29 -7.21 4.92
C THR A 125 -6.10 -7.27 3.63
N THR A 126 -5.48 -7.04 2.47
CA THR A 126 -6.11 -7.31 1.18
C THR A 126 -6.33 -8.81 0.99
N ALA A 127 -5.33 -9.65 1.25
CA ALA A 127 -5.50 -11.10 1.18
C ALA A 127 -6.60 -11.62 2.12
N LEU A 128 -6.65 -11.12 3.37
CA LEU A 128 -7.72 -11.42 4.31
C LEU A 128 -9.09 -11.02 3.77
N SER A 129 -9.23 -9.83 3.19
CA SER A 129 -10.52 -9.39 2.64
C SER A 129 -11.03 -10.26 1.50
N MET A 130 -10.11 -10.86 0.72
CA MET A 130 -10.47 -11.74 -0.39
C MET A 130 -10.98 -13.11 0.06
N THR A 131 -10.83 -13.47 1.35
CA THR A 131 -11.36 -14.73 1.89
C THR A 131 -12.88 -14.74 2.03
N GLY A 132 -13.53 -13.57 1.98
CA GLY A 132 -14.97 -13.41 2.20
C GLY A 132 -15.41 -13.52 3.67
N LEU A 133 -14.47 -13.69 4.61
CA LEU A 133 -14.75 -13.74 6.05
C LEU A 133 -15.15 -12.35 6.56
N ARG A 134 -16.01 -12.33 7.59
CA ARG A 134 -16.58 -11.10 8.16
C ARG A 134 -16.16 -10.92 9.61
N ASN A 135 -16.29 -9.70 10.12
CA ASN A 135 -16.05 -9.42 11.54
C ASN A 135 -16.89 -10.33 12.45
N GLY A 136 -16.26 -10.94 13.44
CA GLY A 136 -16.87 -11.93 14.33
C GLY A 136 -16.72 -13.38 13.86
N ASP A 137 -16.13 -13.62 12.70
CA ASP A 137 -15.71 -14.95 12.27
C ASP A 137 -14.44 -15.37 13.01
N LYS A 138 -14.48 -16.53 13.66
CA LYS A 138 -13.33 -17.08 14.40
C LYS A 138 -12.14 -17.34 13.49
N ASP A 139 -12.38 -17.71 12.23
CA ASP A 139 -11.30 -17.92 11.25
C ASP A 139 -10.59 -16.61 10.92
N LEU A 140 -11.34 -15.49 10.86
CA LEU A 140 -10.76 -14.18 10.61
C LEU A 140 -9.92 -13.71 11.80
N ASP A 141 -10.42 -13.91 13.02
CA ASP A 141 -9.68 -13.58 14.25
C ASP A 141 -8.39 -14.40 14.34
N LEU A 142 -8.47 -15.71 14.11
CA LEU A 142 -7.32 -16.62 14.08
C LEU A 142 -6.29 -16.18 13.03
N ALA A 143 -6.72 -15.95 11.79
CA ALA A 143 -5.80 -15.55 10.73
C ALA A 143 -5.16 -14.18 11.00
N THR A 144 -5.92 -13.25 11.58
CA THR A 144 -5.42 -11.92 11.96
C THR A 144 -4.38 -12.01 13.07
N GLU A 145 -4.62 -12.84 14.10
CA GLU A 145 -3.68 -13.08 15.20
C GLU A 145 -2.39 -13.73 14.69
N TYR A 146 -2.50 -14.82 13.93
CA TYR A 146 -1.33 -15.50 13.36
C TYR A 146 -0.51 -14.57 12.46
N LEU A 147 -1.17 -13.81 11.58
CA LEU A 147 -0.48 -12.82 10.75
C LEU A 147 0.23 -11.76 11.58
N ARG A 148 -0.43 -11.22 12.61
CA ARG A 148 0.14 -10.17 13.47
C ARG A 148 1.37 -10.68 14.21
N ASP A 149 1.29 -11.85 14.81
CA ASP A 149 2.26 -12.31 15.80
C ASP A 149 3.37 -13.16 15.16
N GLU A 150 3.01 -13.96 14.15
CA GLU A 150 3.93 -14.92 13.53
C GLU A 150 4.49 -14.48 12.19
N VAL A 151 3.85 -13.55 11.46
CA VAL A 151 4.28 -13.22 10.08
C VAL A 151 4.72 -11.77 9.91
N VAL A 152 3.83 -10.84 10.16
CA VAL A 152 3.92 -9.45 9.69
C VAL A 152 4.90 -8.66 10.53
N ASN A 153 4.87 -8.81 11.85
CA ASN A 153 5.71 -8.05 12.78
C ASN A 153 7.02 -8.76 13.15
N LYS A 154 7.38 -9.87 12.48
CA LYS A 154 8.67 -10.54 12.69
C LYS A 154 9.81 -9.73 12.08
N VAL A 155 10.98 -9.75 12.73
CA VAL A 155 12.21 -9.02 12.35
C VAL A 155 12.58 -9.18 10.88
N GLN A 156 12.36 -10.37 10.30
CA GLN A 156 12.71 -10.64 8.90
C GLN A 156 11.80 -9.92 7.90
N ASN A 157 10.63 -9.44 8.31
CA ASN A 157 9.73 -8.58 7.55
C ASN A 157 9.88 -7.10 7.91
N LEU A 158 10.79 -6.73 8.80
CA LEU A 158 11.00 -5.35 9.24
C LEU A 158 12.34 -4.82 8.74
N CYS A 159 12.42 -3.52 8.51
CA CYS A 159 13.68 -2.82 8.23
C CYS A 159 13.64 -1.37 8.74
N LEU A 160 14.79 -0.72 8.81
CA LEU A 160 14.89 0.72 8.99
C LEU A 160 15.22 1.36 7.64
N THR A 161 14.48 2.40 7.27
CA THR A 161 14.72 3.15 6.03
C THR A 161 14.35 4.62 6.19
N ARG A 162 14.74 5.43 5.21
CA ARG A 162 14.43 6.87 5.19
C ARG A 162 12.91 7.09 5.12
N PRO A 163 12.36 8.10 5.84
CA PRO A 163 10.92 8.39 5.84
C PRO A 163 10.32 8.60 4.44
N ASP A 164 11.05 9.24 3.54
CA ASP A 164 10.58 9.42 2.16
C ASP A 164 10.47 8.09 1.40
N THR A 165 11.46 7.20 1.52
CA THR A 165 11.40 5.87 0.90
C THR A 165 10.23 5.06 1.44
N ASN A 166 10.04 5.07 2.77
CA ASN A 166 8.93 4.42 3.45
C ASN A 166 7.57 4.94 2.94
N ARG A 167 7.40 6.27 2.95
CA ARG A 167 6.17 6.94 2.51
C ARG A 167 5.83 6.64 1.05
N ILE A 168 6.80 6.70 0.15
CA ILE A 168 6.58 6.41 -1.28
C ILE A 168 6.21 4.95 -1.48
N LYS A 169 6.91 4.02 -0.83
CA LYS A 169 6.59 2.58 -0.88
C LYS A 169 5.18 2.30 -0.41
N GLY A 170 4.80 2.82 0.77
CA GLY A 170 3.45 2.65 1.31
C GLY A 170 2.37 3.27 0.41
N SER A 171 2.63 4.46 -0.16
CA SER A 171 1.74 5.11 -1.15
C SER A 171 1.55 4.24 -2.40
N ALA A 172 2.65 3.71 -2.95
CA ALA A 172 2.63 2.88 -4.15
C ALA A 172 1.86 1.57 -3.92
N VAL A 173 2.03 0.92 -2.75
CA VAL A 173 1.26 -0.29 -2.41
C VAL A 173 -0.21 0.02 -2.27
N TYR A 174 -0.55 1.10 -1.55
CA TYR A 174 -1.94 1.53 -1.38
C TYR A 174 -2.62 1.76 -2.74
N HIS A 175 -2.00 2.58 -3.61
CA HIS A 175 -2.56 2.91 -4.91
C HIS A 175 -2.66 1.70 -5.83
N PHE A 176 -1.63 0.85 -5.87
CA PHE A 176 -1.69 -0.38 -6.65
C PHE A 176 -2.85 -1.28 -6.22
N LEU A 177 -2.98 -1.57 -4.92
CA LEU A 177 -4.03 -2.46 -4.41
C LEU A 177 -5.42 -1.87 -4.62
N ASP A 178 -5.54 -0.56 -4.47
CA ASP A 178 -6.79 0.17 -4.68
C ASP A 178 -7.23 0.10 -6.15
N ASP A 179 -6.34 0.36 -7.09
CA ASP A 179 -6.63 0.27 -8.53
C ASP A 179 -6.82 -1.18 -8.98
N TRP A 180 -6.08 -2.15 -8.42
CA TRP A 180 -6.27 -3.57 -8.72
C TRP A 180 -7.64 -4.08 -8.27
N ARG A 181 -8.08 -3.76 -7.05
CA ARG A 181 -9.38 -4.21 -6.51
C ARG A 181 -10.59 -3.52 -7.11
N THR A 182 -10.43 -2.30 -7.59
CA THR A 182 -11.51 -1.55 -8.25
C THR A 182 -11.46 -1.69 -9.77
N GLU A 183 -10.57 -2.53 -10.31
CA GLU A 183 -10.40 -2.77 -11.75
C GLU A 183 -9.94 -1.53 -12.55
N HIS A 184 -9.28 -0.57 -11.89
CA HIS A 184 -8.73 0.66 -12.49
C HIS A 184 -7.21 0.61 -12.75
N LEU A 185 -6.60 -0.58 -12.77
CA LEU A 185 -5.14 -0.75 -12.88
C LEU A 185 -4.57 -0.24 -14.22
N ALA A 186 -5.38 -0.24 -15.29
CA ALA A 186 -4.93 0.01 -16.67
C ALA A 186 -3.68 -0.82 -17.02
N GLU A 187 -2.67 -0.23 -17.65
CA GLU A 187 -1.38 -0.89 -17.97
C GLU A 187 -0.32 -0.72 -16.86
N LYS A 188 -0.69 -0.22 -15.68
CA LYS A 188 0.29 0.10 -14.62
C LYS A 188 0.70 -1.13 -13.81
N THR A 189 2.01 -1.31 -13.65
CA THR A 189 2.60 -2.29 -12.73
C THR A 189 2.91 -1.66 -11.37
N PHE A 190 3.13 -2.46 -10.32
CA PHE A 190 3.58 -1.92 -9.03
C PHE A 190 4.86 -1.07 -9.15
N ALA A 191 5.81 -1.48 -9.99
CA ALA A 191 7.00 -0.69 -10.27
C ALA A 191 6.67 0.68 -10.91
N SER A 192 5.60 0.76 -11.70
CA SER A 192 5.11 2.03 -12.26
C SER A 192 4.65 2.98 -11.14
N TYR A 193 3.93 2.50 -10.13
CA TYR A 193 3.53 3.32 -8.97
C TYR A 193 4.73 3.79 -8.14
N LEU A 194 5.80 3.00 -8.03
CA LEU A 194 7.03 3.42 -7.36
C LEU A 194 7.78 4.50 -8.15
N LEU A 195 7.72 4.47 -9.48
CA LEU A 195 8.40 5.41 -10.38
C LEU A 195 7.60 6.71 -10.63
N ASP A 196 6.26 6.64 -10.66
CA ASP A 196 5.36 7.75 -11.00
C ASP A 196 5.51 8.95 -10.03
N GLU A 197 5.96 8.73 -8.79
CA GLU A 197 6.20 9.80 -7.81
C GLU A 197 7.57 10.51 -7.95
N GLN A 198 8.32 10.31 -9.05
CA GLN A 198 9.61 10.99 -9.37
C GLN A 198 10.69 10.96 -8.27
N ARG A 199 10.58 10.10 -7.25
CA ARG A 199 11.41 10.19 -6.05
C ARG A 199 12.27 8.96 -5.75
N LEU A 200 12.01 7.81 -6.37
CA LEU A 200 12.86 6.63 -6.25
C LEU A 200 13.53 6.32 -7.58
N ASP A 201 14.84 6.15 -7.55
CA ASP A 201 15.57 5.67 -8.71
C ASP A 201 15.16 4.22 -9.07
N ARG A 202 15.54 3.78 -10.27
CA ARG A 202 15.23 2.43 -10.76
C ARG A 202 15.88 1.34 -9.91
N ASP A 203 17.02 1.60 -9.31
CA ASP A 203 17.74 0.61 -8.50
C ASP A 203 17.07 0.42 -7.14
N VAL A 204 16.65 1.50 -6.48
CA VAL A 204 15.87 1.48 -5.24
C VAL A 204 14.54 0.80 -5.50
N THR A 205 13.85 1.15 -6.58
CA THR A 205 12.62 0.48 -7.02
C THR A 205 12.85 -1.03 -7.20
N GLY A 206 13.90 -1.43 -7.91
CA GLY A 206 14.27 -2.83 -8.12
C GLY A 206 14.65 -3.57 -6.83
N ARG A 207 15.22 -2.88 -5.84
CA ARG A 207 15.50 -3.44 -4.51
C ARG A 207 14.22 -3.61 -3.69
N ILE A 208 13.33 -2.62 -3.69
CA ILE A 208 12.03 -2.69 -3.02
C ILE A 208 11.23 -3.88 -3.55
N THR A 209 11.02 -3.96 -4.87
CA THR A 209 10.23 -5.04 -5.49
C THR A 209 10.81 -6.42 -5.16
N ARG A 210 12.13 -6.59 -5.25
CA ARG A 210 12.81 -7.85 -4.92
C ARG A 210 12.69 -8.21 -3.44
N LYS A 211 12.83 -7.23 -2.54
CA LYS A 211 12.74 -7.45 -1.08
C LYS A 211 11.31 -7.80 -0.68
N MET A 212 10.34 -7.06 -1.21
CA MET A 212 8.91 -7.36 -1.07
C MET A 212 8.58 -8.75 -1.57
N GLY A 213 8.99 -9.11 -2.79
CA GLY A 213 8.73 -10.43 -3.36
C GLY A 213 9.30 -11.56 -2.49
N ARG A 214 10.52 -11.40 -1.97
CA ARG A 214 11.13 -12.38 -1.04
C ARG A 214 10.40 -12.47 0.29
N ALA A 215 10.02 -11.32 0.87
CA ALA A 215 9.27 -11.27 2.12
C ALA A 215 7.90 -11.94 1.96
N LEU A 216 7.16 -11.60 0.91
CA LEU A 216 5.84 -12.16 0.61
C LEU A 216 5.91 -13.68 0.36
N LYS A 217 6.92 -14.16 -0.36
CA LYS A 217 7.14 -15.59 -0.55
C LYS A 217 7.52 -16.34 0.71
N ARG A 218 8.23 -15.70 1.64
CA ARG A 218 8.49 -16.28 2.95
C ARG A 218 7.20 -16.35 3.76
N SER A 219 6.41 -15.26 3.78
CA SER A 219 5.12 -15.24 4.47
C SER A 219 4.15 -16.30 3.94
N GLN A 220 4.07 -16.51 2.62
CA GLN A 220 3.29 -17.60 2.02
C GLN A 220 3.73 -18.97 2.55
N ARG A 221 5.04 -19.25 2.61
CA ARG A 221 5.53 -20.52 3.15
C ARG A 221 5.13 -20.69 4.61
N MET A 222 5.31 -19.67 5.44
CA MET A 222 4.91 -19.73 6.85
C MET A 222 3.43 -20.03 7.01
N LEU A 223 2.57 -19.45 6.19
CA LEU A 223 1.12 -19.73 6.22
C LEU A 223 0.78 -21.14 5.75
N SER A 224 1.44 -21.61 4.68
CA SER A 224 1.21 -22.96 4.15
C SER A 224 1.84 -24.07 5.01
N ASP A 225 2.85 -23.75 5.81
CA ASP A 225 3.44 -24.67 6.79
C ASP A 225 2.44 -24.98 7.93
N GLU A 226 1.45 -24.12 8.17
CA GLU A 226 0.31 -24.35 9.07
C GLU A 226 -0.82 -25.13 8.37
N GLY A 227 -0.48 -26.11 7.53
CA GLY A 227 -1.36 -26.75 6.55
C GLY A 227 -2.67 -27.37 7.09
N ASP A 228 -2.79 -27.55 8.40
CA ASP A 228 -4.02 -27.99 9.07
C ASP A 228 -5.02 -26.85 9.31
N THR A 229 -4.70 -25.61 8.92
CA THR A 229 -5.53 -24.41 9.13
C THR A 229 -6.03 -23.82 7.80
N PRO A 230 -7.23 -24.22 7.32
CA PRO A 230 -7.72 -23.85 5.98
C PRO A 230 -7.79 -22.35 5.68
N VAL A 231 -8.03 -21.50 6.69
CA VAL A 231 -8.02 -20.05 6.50
C VAL A 231 -6.63 -19.51 6.18
N LEU A 232 -5.57 -20.04 6.80
CA LEU A 232 -4.19 -19.61 6.55
C LEU A 232 -3.73 -20.00 5.14
N GLU A 233 -4.12 -21.20 4.68
CA GLU A 233 -3.85 -21.63 3.30
C GLU A 233 -4.58 -20.72 2.28
N ARG A 234 -5.87 -20.40 2.52
CA ARG A 234 -6.59 -19.42 1.67
C ARG A 234 -5.89 -18.07 1.63
N VAL A 235 -5.42 -17.55 2.78
CA VAL A 235 -4.64 -16.30 2.82
C VAL A 235 -3.36 -16.45 2.01
N SER A 236 -2.64 -17.57 2.12
CA SER A 236 -1.44 -17.87 1.34
C SER A 236 -1.70 -17.80 -0.18
N GLU A 237 -2.79 -18.41 -0.64
CA GLU A 237 -3.23 -18.36 -2.05
C GLU A 237 -3.53 -16.93 -2.51
N HIS A 238 -4.22 -16.14 -1.69
CA HIS A 238 -4.52 -14.74 -2.01
C HIS A 238 -3.26 -13.86 -2.04
N LEU A 239 -2.31 -14.08 -1.14
CA LEU A 239 -0.99 -13.44 -1.20
C LEU A 239 -0.25 -13.84 -2.48
N GLN A 240 -0.44 -15.05 -2.99
CA GLN A 240 0.12 -15.48 -4.27
C GLN A 240 -0.53 -14.77 -5.46
N LYS A 241 -1.85 -14.53 -5.43
CA LYS A 241 -2.54 -13.70 -6.43
C LYS A 241 -2.00 -12.27 -6.44
N ILE A 242 -1.85 -11.65 -5.26
CA ILE A 242 -1.26 -10.31 -5.10
C ILE A 242 0.19 -10.29 -5.62
N TYR A 243 1.00 -11.29 -5.26
CA TYR A 243 2.38 -11.41 -5.73
C TYR A 243 2.51 -11.39 -7.26
N VAL A 244 1.60 -12.11 -7.94
CA VAL A 244 1.56 -12.18 -9.40
C VAL A 244 1.07 -10.87 -9.99
N ALA A 245 -0.02 -10.31 -9.46
CA ALA A 245 -0.58 -9.04 -9.94
C ALA A 245 0.41 -7.88 -9.84
N MET A 246 1.18 -7.83 -8.74
CA MET A 246 2.21 -6.82 -8.52
C MET A 246 3.51 -7.07 -9.32
N GLU A 247 3.61 -8.19 -10.05
CA GLU A 247 4.81 -8.60 -10.78
C GLU A 247 6.09 -8.63 -9.92
N LEU A 248 6.01 -9.06 -8.67
CA LEU A 248 7.15 -9.05 -7.73
C LEU A 248 8.25 -10.08 -8.05
N LYS A 249 8.14 -10.81 -9.16
CA LYS A 249 9.20 -11.71 -9.64
C LYS A 249 10.41 -10.87 -10.03
N ALA A 250 11.56 -11.20 -9.44
CA ALA A 250 12.82 -10.72 -10.00
C ALA A 250 12.94 -11.25 -11.44
N PRO A 251 13.31 -10.43 -12.44
CA PRO A 251 13.71 -10.97 -13.73
C PRO A 251 14.81 -11.99 -13.47
N ARG A 252 14.63 -13.21 -13.99
CA ARG A 252 15.71 -14.21 -14.00
C ARG A 252 16.89 -13.52 -14.68
N LYS A 253 18.00 -13.35 -13.95
CA LYS A 253 19.27 -13.06 -14.61
C LYS A 253 19.48 -14.20 -15.61
N LYS A 254 19.45 -13.89 -16.90
CA LYS A 254 20.12 -14.70 -17.91
C LYS A 254 21.62 -14.61 -17.65
#